data_AF-A0AAX3SE96-F1
#
_entry.id   AF-A0AAX3SE96-F1
#
_cell.length_a   1.000
_cell.length_b   1.000
_cell.length_c   1.000
_cell.angle_alpha   90.00
_cell.angle_beta   90.00
_cell.angle_gamma   90.00
#
_symmetry.space_group_name_H-M   'P 1'
#
loop_
_entity.id
_entity.type
_entity.pdbx_description
1 polymer ?
#
loop_
_entity_poly.entity_id
_entity_poly.type
_entity_poly.pdbx_seq_one_letter_code
_entity_poly.pdbx_strand_id
1 'polypeptide(L)'
;MLDVIGTLYYQEAVFDDDGSVVSPAVPLAGFHINSAQELSNVDEYRITPDVPQRVFKGGLTYYYRFDSQQQAKSLLHYDESTGLYSPKVVHVQPVPDAVTSRQGMEQLIRSGLDEQVDDAINGITDPVERKLARNWLDKASIWERNNPQLLAIGNALGLSKQDVDSLFIQAGGL
;
A
#
# COMPACT_ATOMS: atom_id res chain seq x y z
N MET A 1 4.89 -7.98 -10.57
CA MET A 1 4.86 -8.25 -12.03
C MET A 1 4.97 -6.92 -12.75
N LEU A 2 5.94 -6.79 -13.67
CA LEU A 2 6.12 -5.61 -14.51
C LEU A 2 5.54 -5.87 -15.90
N ASP A 3 4.91 -4.86 -16.49
CA ASP A 3 4.55 -4.80 -17.91
C ASP A 3 5.35 -3.65 -18.54
N VAL A 4 6.30 -4.01 -19.40
CA VAL A 4 7.16 -3.04 -20.10
C VAL A 4 6.44 -2.60 -21.35
N ILE A 5 5.95 -1.36 -21.34
CA ILE A 5 5.16 -0.82 -22.44
C ILE A 5 6.07 -0.17 -23.49
N GLY A 6 7.13 0.51 -23.03
CA GLY A 6 8.02 1.26 -23.90
C GLY A 6 7.40 2.59 -24.32
N THR A 7 7.20 2.79 -25.62
CA THR A 7 6.59 4.02 -26.15
C THR A 7 5.07 3.87 -26.16
N LEU A 8 4.38 4.67 -25.34
CA LEU A 8 2.93 4.82 -25.42
C LEU A 8 2.58 5.82 -26.53
N TYR A 9 1.39 5.70 -27.12
CA TYR A 9 0.89 6.64 -28.13
C TYR A 9 -0.46 7.21 -27.68
N TYR A 10 -0.63 8.53 -27.79
CA TYR A 10 -1.90 9.23 -27.53
C TYR A 10 -2.95 8.98 -28.63
N GLN A 11 -2.47 8.74 -29.84
CA GLN A 11 -3.27 8.48 -31.03
C GLN A 11 -2.53 7.43 -31.85
N GLU A 12 -3.24 6.38 -32.28
CA GLU A 12 -2.71 5.41 -33.23
C GLU A 12 -2.65 6.02 -34.64
N ALA A 13 -1.76 5.50 -35.48
CA ALA A 13 -1.69 5.95 -36.86
C ALA A 13 -3.00 5.60 -37.59
N VAL A 14 -3.55 6.57 -38.31
CA VAL A 14 -4.69 6.35 -39.22
C VAL A 14 -4.12 6.07 -40.59
N PHE A 15 -4.56 4.98 -41.20
CA PHE A 15 -4.20 4.59 -42.56
C PHE A 15 -5.43 4.71 -43.47
N ASP A 16 -5.22 5.03 -44.74
CA ASP A 16 -6.26 4.94 -45.76
C ASP A 16 -6.38 3.49 -46.29
N ASP A 17 -7.30 3.29 -47.23
CA ASP A 17 -7.61 1.98 -47.82
C ASP A 17 -6.43 1.38 -48.62
N ASP A 18 -5.43 2.19 -48.99
CA ASP A 18 -4.22 1.74 -49.68
C ASP A 18 -3.04 1.45 -48.73
N GLY A 19 -3.22 1.73 -47.42
CA GLY A 19 -2.23 1.51 -46.38
C GLY A 19 -1.25 2.67 -46.20
N SER A 20 -1.49 3.82 -46.82
CA SER A 20 -0.72 5.04 -46.60
C SER A 20 -1.15 5.73 -45.30
N VAL A 21 -0.18 6.35 -44.61
CA VAL A 21 -0.42 7.04 -43.34
C VAL A 21 -1.14 8.37 -43.60
N VAL A 22 -2.40 8.45 -43.18
CA VAL A 22 -3.24 9.67 -43.22
C VAL A 22 -2.95 10.57 -42.02
N SER A 23 -2.76 9.97 -40.84
CA SER A 23 -2.38 10.68 -39.62
C SER A 23 -1.34 9.85 -38.88
N PRO A 24 -0.13 10.37 -38.60
CA PRO A 24 0.88 9.62 -37.87
C PRO A 24 0.46 9.39 -36.42
N ALA A 25 0.97 8.31 -35.83
CA ALA A 25 0.82 8.06 -34.41
C ALA A 25 1.56 9.15 -33.61
N VAL A 26 0.97 9.61 -32.52
CA VAL A 26 1.57 10.65 -31.65
C VAL A 26 2.14 9.97 -30.40
N PRO A 27 3.47 9.82 -30.28
CA PRO A 27 4.06 9.18 -29.11
C PRO A 27 3.91 10.07 -27.88
N LEU A 28 3.57 9.44 -26.76
CA LEU A 28 3.74 10.01 -25.44
C LEU A 28 5.24 10.00 -25.12
N ALA A 29 5.80 11.16 -24.81
CA ALA A 29 7.22 11.30 -24.51
C ALA A 29 7.63 10.43 -23.31
N GLY A 30 8.82 9.82 -23.41
CA GLY A 30 9.41 8.99 -22.36
C GLY A 30 9.19 7.49 -22.55
N PHE A 31 9.75 6.72 -21.62
CA PHE A 31 9.67 5.27 -21.55
C PHE A 31 8.73 4.85 -20.41
N HIS A 32 7.72 4.05 -20.73
CA HIS A 32 6.62 3.75 -19.83
C HIS A 32 6.65 2.30 -19.35
N ILE A 33 6.43 2.13 -18.06
CA ILE A 33 6.35 0.82 -17.41
C ILE A 33 5.17 0.83 -16.45
N ASN A 34 4.37 -0.23 -16.51
CA ASN A 34 3.33 -0.49 -15.52
C ASN A 34 3.80 -1.57 -14.56
N SER A 35 3.41 -1.42 -13.29
CA SER A 35 3.67 -2.41 -12.25
C SER A 35 2.40 -2.76 -11.50
N ALA A 36 2.25 -4.03 -11.15
CA ALA A 36 1.19 -4.49 -10.25
C ALA A 36 1.47 -4.16 -8.76
N GLN A 37 2.70 -3.73 -8.46
CA GLN A 37 3.16 -3.34 -7.13
C GLN A 37 3.85 -1.98 -7.20
N GLU A 38 3.75 -1.21 -6.13
CA GLU A 38 4.51 0.02 -6.02
C GLU A 38 6.00 -0.28 -5.97
N LEU A 39 6.78 0.44 -6.75
CA LEU A 39 8.23 0.33 -6.83
C LEU A 39 8.87 1.32 -5.86
N SER A 40 9.92 0.90 -5.13
CA SER A 40 10.64 1.77 -4.20
C SER A 40 11.81 2.49 -4.88
N ASN A 41 12.15 3.67 -4.37
CA ASN A 41 13.25 4.53 -4.86
C ASN A 41 13.05 5.09 -6.29
N VAL A 42 11.81 5.09 -6.80
CA VAL A 42 11.45 5.65 -8.11
C VAL A 42 10.14 6.44 -8.06
N ASP A 43 9.77 6.94 -6.88
CA ASP A 43 8.50 7.65 -6.65
C ASP A 43 8.40 8.93 -7.50
N GLU A 44 9.53 9.58 -7.79
CA GLU A 44 9.59 10.76 -8.65
C GLU A 44 9.20 10.48 -10.11
N TYR A 45 9.30 9.23 -10.56
CA TYR A 45 8.93 8.79 -11.91
C TYR A 45 7.48 8.31 -11.98
N ARG A 46 6.78 8.27 -10.83
CA ARG A 46 5.36 7.88 -10.79
C ARG A 46 4.51 8.96 -11.42
N ILE A 47 3.60 8.54 -12.29
CA ILE A 47 2.63 9.43 -12.93
C ILE A 47 1.21 8.95 -12.67
N THR A 48 0.26 9.88 -12.76
CA THR A 48 -1.18 9.59 -12.79
C THR A 48 -1.70 10.00 -14.16
N PRO A 49 -1.86 9.08 -15.11
CA PRO A 49 -2.38 9.42 -16.43
C PRO A 49 -3.87 9.81 -16.34
N ASP A 50 -4.29 10.84 -17.08
CA ASP A 50 -5.69 11.28 -17.16
C ASP A 50 -6.61 10.17 -17.72
N VAL A 51 -6.07 9.37 -18.65
CA VAL A 51 -6.72 8.17 -19.19
C VAL A 51 -5.74 7.00 -19.07
N PRO A 52 -5.99 6.03 -18.18
CA PRO A 52 -5.08 4.91 -17.97
C PRO A 52 -5.00 4.03 -19.22
N GLN A 53 -3.78 3.81 -19.72
CA GLN A 53 -3.50 2.91 -20.84
C GLN A 53 -2.91 1.59 -20.30
N ARG A 54 -3.45 0.46 -20.77
CA ARG A 54 -3.07 -0.92 -20.40
C ARG A 54 -3.03 -1.18 -18.88
N VAL A 55 -4.19 -1.48 -18.30
CA VAL A 55 -4.33 -1.80 -16.86
C VAL A 55 -4.26 -3.30 -16.58
N PHE A 56 -3.75 -3.68 -15.41
CA PHE A 56 -3.81 -5.07 -14.96
C PHE A 56 -5.27 -5.45 -14.61
N LYS A 57 -5.76 -6.55 -15.18
CA LYS A 57 -7.12 -7.04 -14.93
C LYS A 57 -7.30 -7.39 -13.45
N GLY A 58 -8.23 -6.70 -12.78
CA GLY A 58 -8.60 -6.98 -11.40
C GLY A 58 -7.56 -6.57 -10.34
N GLY A 59 -6.58 -5.73 -10.70
CA GLY A 59 -5.54 -5.27 -9.78
C GLY A 59 -5.23 -3.78 -9.92
N LEU A 60 -4.50 -3.25 -8.94
CA LEU A 60 -3.93 -1.90 -9.04
C LEU A 60 -2.87 -1.86 -10.13
N THR A 61 -2.78 -0.73 -10.82
CA THR A 61 -1.73 -0.45 -11.80
C THR A 61 -1.01 0.81 -11.38
N TYR A 62 0.29 0.69 -11.16
CA TYR A 62 1.20 1.81 -10.90
C TYR A 62 1.90 2.18 -12.20
N TYR A 63 1.84 3.45 -12.58
CA TYR A 63 2.39 3.95 -13.85
C TYR A 63 3.68 4.70 -13.58
N TYR A 64 4.73 4.34 -14.30
CA TYR A 64 6.03 4.99 -14.24
C TYR A 64 6.43 5.50 -15.62
N ARG A 65 6.94 6.74 -15.66
CA ARG A 65 7.50 7.36 -16.85
C ARG A 65 8.93 7.78 -16.58
N PHE A 66 9.83 7.23 -17.38
CA PHE A 66 11.25 7.55 -17.41
C PHE A 66 11.58 8.40 -18.64
N ASP A 67 12.64 9.18 -18.61
CA ASP A 67 13.11 9.98 -19.74
C ASP A 67 13.57 9.10 -20.91
N SER A 68 14.09 7.91 -20.60
CA SER A 68 14.57 6.95 -21.60
C SER A 68 14.54 5.51 -21.10
N GLN A 69 14.61 4.56 -22.04
CA GLN A 69 14.80 3.14 -21.71
C GLN A 69 16.07 2.91 -20.90
N GLN A 70 17.15 3.64 -21.18
CA GLN A 70 18.42 3.50 -20.47
C GLN A 70 18.30 3.91 -19.00
N GLN A 71 17.56 4.98 -18.71
CA GLN A 71 17.27 5.40 -17.34
C GLN A 71 16.45 4.32 -16.61
N ALA A 72 15.39 3.80 -17.26
CA ALA A 72 14.59 2.72 -16.70
C ALA A 72 15.44 1.46 -16.40
N LYS A 73 16.31 1.05 -17.34
CA LYS A 73 17.25 -0.07 -17.15
C LYS A 73 18.14 0.11 -15.93
N SER A 74 18.68 1.31 -15.75
CA SER A 74 19.55 1.62 -14.62
C SER A 74 18.81 1.61 -13.28
N LEU A 75 17.64 2.25 -13.21
CA LEU A 75 16.88 2.42 -11.97
C LEU A 75 16.15 1.14 -11.53
N LEU A 76 15.69 0.35 -12.50
CA LEU A 76 14.90 -0.87 -12.24
C LEU A 76 15.73 -2.16 -12.35
N HIS A 77 17.05 -2.03 -12.29
CA HIS A 77 18.00 -3.15 -12.27
C HIS A 77 17.74 -4.16 -13.40
N TYR A 78 17.81 -3.69 -14.64
CA TYR A 78 17.72 -4.55 -15.81
C TYR A 78 18.94 -5.45 -15.94
N ASP A 79 18.70 -6.73 -16.10
CA ASP A 79 19.73 -7.74 -16.36
C ASP A 79 19.78 -8.03 -17.86
N GLU A 80 20.88 -7.63 -18.51
CA GLU A 80 21.11 -7.85 -19.94
C GLU A 80 21.20 -9.34 -20.32
N SER A 81 21.55 -10.21 -19.38
CA SER A 81 21.68 -11.65 -19.63
C SER A 81 20.34 -12.36 -19.67
N THR A 82 19.39 -11.93 -18.83
CA THR A 82 18.04 -12.50 -18.77
C THR A 82 17.00 -11.69 -19.55
N GLY A 83 17.31 -10.44 -19.86
CA GLY A 83 16.36 -9.51 -20.48
C GLY A 83 15.26 -9.05 -19.53
N LEU A 84 15.46 -9.17 -18.21
CA LEU A 84 14.45 -8.93 -17.19
C LEU A 84 14.82 -7.75 -16.27
N TYR A 85 13.80 -7.00 -15.86
CA TYR A 85 13.91 -5.98 -14.83
C TYR A 85 13.70 -6.61 -13.45
N SER A 86 14.50 -6.19 -12.46
CA SER A 86 14.40 -6.61 -11.07
C SER A 86 14.21 -5.41 -10.14
N PRO A 87 13.11 -4.65 -10.29
CA PRO A 87 12.90 -3.45 -9.48
C PRO A 87 12.72 -3.83 -8.00
N LYS A 88 13.13 -2.94 -7.11
CA LYS A 88 12.73 -3.05 -5.71
C LYS A 88 11.28 -2.61 -5.60
N VAL A 89 10.46 -3.43 -4.95
CA VAL A 89 9.07 -3.09 -4.65
C VAL A 89 8.98 -2.48 -3.25
N VAL A 90 7.99 -1.64 -3.01
CA VAL A 90 7.60 -1.25 -1.66
C VAL A 90 6.99 -2.48 -1.00
N HIS A 91 7.68 -3.01 0.01
CA HIS A 91 7.13 -4.06 0.85
C HIS A 91 6.23 -3.41 1.90
N VAL A 92 4.92 -3.41 1.65
CA VAL A 92 3.96 -3.17 2.73
C VAL A 92 4.07 -4.34 3.71
N GLN A 93 4.48 -4.07 4.95
CA GLN A 93 4.38 -5.11 5.98
C GLN A 93 2.91 -5.46 6.13
N PRO A 94 2.51 -6.74 5.97
CA PRO A 94 1.13 -7.12 6.17
C PRO A 94 0.76 -6.82 7.63
N VAL A 95 -0.34 -6.11 7.85
CA VAL A 95 -0.85 -5.87 9.20
C VAL A 95 -1.28 -7.23 9.77
N PRO A 96 -0.72 -7.68 10.90
CA PRO A 96 -1.15 -8.92 11.53
C PRO A 96 -2.65 -8.91 11.83
N ASP A 97 -3.33 -10.03 11.59
CA ASP A 97 -4.76 -10.16 11.95
C ASP A 97 -4.95 -10.28 13.47
N ALA A 98 -3.91 -10.74 14.18
CA ALA A 98 -3.88 -10.83 15.63
C ALA A 98 -2.46 -10.73 16.19
N VAL A 99 -2.35 -10.30 17.43
CA VAL A 99 -1.12 -10.32 18.24
C VAL A 99 -1.42 -10.93 19.61
N THR A 100 -0.41 -11.44 20.31
CA THR A 100 -0.59 -11.83 21.71
C THR A 100 -0.85 -10.60 22.58
N SER A 101 -1.57 -10.76 23.68
CA SER A 101 -1.86 -9.64 24.58
C SER A 101 -0.59 -9.07 25.19
N ARG A 102 0.45 -9.90 25.37
CA ARG A 102 1.80 -9.44 25.75
C ARG A 102 2.37 -8.46 24.71
N GLN A 103 2.40 -8.85 23.44
CA GLN A 103 2.89 -8.01 22.34
C GLN A 103 2.08 -6.70 22.25
N GLY A 104 0.75 -6.80 22.35
CA GLY A 104 -0.14 -5.63 22.34
C GLY A 104 0.14 -4.66 23.49
N MET A 105 0.22 -5.16 24.72
CA MET A 105 0.53 -4.34 25.90
C MET A 105 1.93 -3.73 25.83
N GLU A 106 2.95 -4.50 25.44
CA GLU A 106 4.30 -3.96 25.26
C GLU A 106 4.34 -2.84 24.22
N GLN A 107 3.54 -2.97 23.16
CA GLN A 107 3.46 -1.94 22.13
C GLN A 107 2.73 -0.68 22.61
N LEU A 108 1.68 -0.81 23.42
CA LEU A 108 1.04 0.35 24.06
C LEU A 108 2.02 1.10 24.96
N ILE A 109 2.83 0.38 25.75
CA ILE A 109 3.88 0.96 26.60
C ILE A 109 4.92 1.69 25.76
N ARG A 110 5.41 1.06 24.68
CA ARG A 110 6.38 1.68 23.75
C ARG A 110 5.83 2.93 23.06
N SER A 111 4.51 3.00 22.89
CA SER A 111 3.81 4.13 22.28
C SER A 111 3.39 5.21 23.29
N GLY A 112 3.61 5.00 24.60
CA GLY A 112 3.16 5.91 25.67
C GLY A 112 1.64 6.01 25.80
N LEU A 113 0.92 4.98 25.36
CA LEU A 113 -0.55 4.92 25.39
C LEU A 113 -1.08 4.12 26.56
N ASP A 114 -0.25 3.32 27.22
CA ASP A 114 -0.64 2.38 28.29
C ASP A 114 -1.31 3.09 29.47
N GLU A 115 -0.78 4.25 29.89
CA GLU A 115 -1.35 5.04 30.99
C GLU A 115 -2.75 5.62 30.65
N GLN A 116 -3.07 5.78 29.36
CA GLN A 116 -4.34 6.34 28.90
C GLN A 116 -5.44 5.29 28.72
N VAL A 117 -5.09 3.99 28.73
CA VAL A 117 -6.04 2.89 28.46
C VAL A 117 -7.16 2.86 29.48
N ASP A 118 -6.83 3.06 30.75
CA ASP A 118 -7.83 3.04 31.83
C ASP A 118 -8.83 4.17 31.71
N ASP A 119 -8.34 5.38 31.42
CA ASP A 119 -9.16 6.56 31.20
C ASP A 119 -10.02 6.43 29.94
N ALA A 120 -9.45 5.88 28.86
CA ALA A 120 -10.18 5.59 27.62
C ALA A 120 -11.33 4.61 27.86
N ILE A 121 -11.08 3.49 28.56
CA ILE A 121 -12.15 2.55 28.93
C ILE A 121 -13.19 3.25 29.81
N ASN A 122 -12.76 4.01 30.83
CA ASN A 122 -13.68 4.71 31.73
C ASN A 122 -14.55 5.75 31.01
N GLY A 123 -14.06 6.33 29.91
CA GLY A 123 -14.77 7.25 29.03
C GLY A 123 -15.85 6.60 28.15
N ILE A 124 -15.88 5.27 27.99
CA ILE A 124 -16.93 4.58 27.23
C ILE A 124 -18.30 4.83 27.89
N THR A 125 -19.22 5.48 27.18
CA THR A 125 -20.50 5.96 27.73
C THR A 125 -21.41 4.82 28.15
N ASP A 126 -21.55 3.78 27.31
CA ASP A 126 -22.37 2.62 27.64
C ASP A 126 -21.69 1.78 28.75
N PRO A 127 -22.36 1.58 29.90
CA PRO A 127 -21.77 0.87 31.03
C PRO A 127 -21.57 -0.63 30.79
N VAL A 128 -22.32 -1.24 29.87
CA VAL A 128 -22.15 -2.64 29.47
C VAL A 128 -20.93 -2.76 28.55
N GLU A 129 -20.82 -1.90 27.53
CA GLU A 129 -19.65 -1.89 26.63
C GLU A 129 -18.36 -1.64 27.40
N ARG A 130 -18.37 -0.69 28.34
CA ARG A 130 -17.24 -0.43 29.24
C ARG A 130 -16.77 -1.67 29.99
N LYS A 131 -17.70 -2.43 30.57
CA LYS A 131 -17.39 -3.66 31.32
C LYS A 131 -16.87 -4.76 30.40
N LEU A 132 -17.41 -4.88 29.19
CA LEU A 132 -16.95 -5.83 28.19
C LEU A 132 -15.54 -5.50 27.71
N ALA A 133 -15.24 -4.22 27.44
CA ALA A 133 -13.92 -3.76 27.03
C ALA A 133 -12.87 -4.04 28.10
N ARG A 134 -13.17 -3.72 29.36
CA ARG A 134 -12.32 -4.03 30.52
C ARG A 134 -12.06 -5.53 30.63
N ASN A 135 -13.12 -6.35 30.63
CA ASN A 135 -12.97 -7.80 30.73
C ASN A 135 -12.16 -8.38 29.56
N TRP A 136 -12.37 -7.87 28.35
CA TRP A 136 -11.63 -8.31 27.18
C TRP A 136 -10.14 -7.97 27.31
N LEU A 137 -9.80 -6.73 27.65
CA LEU A 137 -8.41 -6.30 27.85
C LEU A 137 -7.69 -7.18 28.89
N ASP A 138 -8.36 -7.47 30.01
CA ASP A 138 -7.79 -8.21 31.14
C ASP A 138 -7.67 -9.73 30.89
N LYS A 139 -8.54 -10.30 30.05
CA LYS A 139 -8.71 -11.76 29.94
C LYS A 139 -8.35 -12.34 28.58
N ALA A 140 -8.33 -11.53 27.53
CA ALA A 140 -7.89 -12.01 26.23
C ALA A 140 -6.42 -12.45 26.32
N SER A 141 -6.10 -13.57 25.68
CA SER A 141 -4.71 -13.99 25.45
C SER A 141 -4.20 -13.53 24.09
N ILE A 142 -5.11 -13.35 23.14
CA ILE A 142 -4.88 -12.90 21.77
C ILE A 142 -5.75 -11.67 21.50
N TRP A 143 -5.15 -10.64 20.93
CA TRP A 143 -5.84 -9.43 20.46
C TRP A 143 -6.01 -9.53 18.96
N GLU A 144 -7.26 -9.66 18.51
CA GLU A 144 -7.61 -9.70 17.09
C GLU A 144 -7.88 -8.28 16.62
N ARG A 145 -7.29 -7.88 15.48
CA ARG A 145 -7.37 -6.53 14.92
C ARG A 145 -8.79 -6.04 14.71
N ASN A 146 -9.69 -6.95 14.36
CA ASN A 146 -11.10 -6.65 14.08
C ASN A 146 -12.03 -6.94 15.27
N ASN A 147 -11.48 -7.18 16.47
CA ASN A 147 -12.31 -7.44 17.64
C ASN A 147 -13.10 -6.17 18.04
N PRO A 148 -14.42 -6.24 18.25
CA PRO A 148 -15.22 -5.08 18.61
C PRO A 148 -14.75 -4.34 19.88
N GLN A 149 -14.25 -5.08 20.88
CA GLN A 149 -13.78 -4.48 22.14
C GLN A 149 -12.46 -3.73 21.95
N LEU A 150 -11.53 -4.29 21.16
CA LEU A 150 -10.30 -3.60 20.79
C LEU A 150 -10.61 -2.30 20.03
N LEU A 151 -11.52 -2.36 19.05
CA LEU A 151 -11.92 -1.18 18.27
C LEU A 151 -12.58 -0.12 19.16
N ALA A 152 -13.39 -0.51 20.14
CA ALA A 152 -13.96 0.41 21.12
C ALA A 152 -12.88 1.11 21.96
N ILE A 153 -11.87 0.37 22.43
CA ILE A 153 -10.72 0.92 23.17
C ILE A 153 -9.91 1.87 22.28
N GLY A 154 -9.60 1.46 21.05
CA GLY A 154 -8.85 2.29 20.10
C GLY A 154 -9.56 3.61 19.78
N ASN A 155 -10.88 3.56 19.54
CA ASN A 155 -11.69 4.77 19.34
C ASN A 155 -11.68 5.68 20.58
N ALA A 156 -11.77 5.11 21.77
CA ALA A 156 -11.73 5.88 23.02
C ALA A 156 -10.35 6.51 23.29
N LEU A 157 -9.27 5.92 22.76
CA LEU A 157 -7.92 6.49 22.73
C LEU A 157 -7.72 7.53 21.61
N GLY A 158 -8.74 7.78 20.78
CA GLY A 158 -8.64 8.70 19.64
C GLY A 158 -7.82 8.16 18.47
N LEU A 159 -7.58 6.85 18.41
CA LEU A 159 -6.81 6.21 17.35
C LEU A 159 -7.64 6.05 16.08
N SER A 160 -7.07 6.40 14.94
CA SER A 160 -7.63 6.05 13.64
C SER A 160 -7.39 4.57 13.33
N LYS A 161 -8.09 4.04 12.31
CA LYS A 161 -7.82 2.69 11.80
C LYS A 161 -6.35 2.52 11.38
N GLN A 162 -5.74 3.55 10.80
CA GLN A 162 -4.34 3.50 10.38
C GLN A 162 -3.39 3.46 11.58
N ASP A 163 -3.74 4.11 12.69
CA ASP A 163 -2.94 4.06 13.92
C ASP A 163 -3.01 2.66 14.54
N VAL A 164 -4.22 2.07 14.61
CA VAL A 164 -4.39 0.68 15.06
C VAL A 164 -3.58 -0.30 14.19
N ASP A 165 -3.62 -0.14 12.87
CA ASP A 165 -2.82 -0.95 11.95
C ASP A 165 -1.32 -0.80 12.20
N SER A 166 -0.86 0.43 12.44
CA SER A 166 0.54 0.72 12.75
C SER A 166 0.98 0.07 14.07
N LEU A 167 0.12 0.09 15.09
CA LEU A 167 0.38 -0.60 16.37
C LEU A 167 0.44 -2.12 16.18
N PHE A 168 -0.43 -2.70 15.36
CA PHE A 168 -0.42 -4.14 15.09
C PHE A 168 0.85 -4.58 14.36
N ILE A 169 1.28 -3.80 13.36
CA ILE A 169 2.55 -4.06 12.66
C ILE A 169 3.72 -4.06 13.65
N GLN A 170 3.80 -3.05 14.51
CA GLN A 170 4.91 -2.92 15.46
C GLN A 170 4.87 -4.01 16.54
N ALA A 171 3.68 -4.32 17.08
CA ALA A 171 3.48 -5.37 18.07
C ALA A 171 3.83 -6.76 17.52
N GLY A 172 3.53 -7.04 16.25
CA GLY A 172 3.85 -8.32 15.60
C GLY A 172 5.35 -8.62 15.51
N GLY A 173 6.21 -7.60 15.68
CA GLY A 173 7.66 -7.74 15.72
C GLY A 173 8.26 -8.01 17.10
N LEU A 174 7.44 -8.04 18.17
CA LEU A 174 7.85 -8.25 19.58
C LEU A 174 7.68 -9.70 20.02
#